data_AF-A0A9N9S185-F1
#
_entry.id   AF-A0A9N9S185-F1
#
_cell.length_a   1.000
_cell.length_b   1.000
_cell.length_c   1.000
_cell.angle_alpha   90.00
_cell.angle_beta   90.00
_cell.angle_gamma   90.00
#
_symmetry.space_group_name_H-M   'P 1'
#
loop_
_entity.id
_entity.type
_entity.pdbx_description
1 polymer ?
#
loop_
_entity_poly.entity_id
_entity_poly.type
_entity_poly.pdbx_seq_one_letter_code
_entity_poly.pdbx_strand_id
1 'polypeptide(L)'
;MRPLFENIPFPLTFKIYIFNITNPDDILNGNKPKLNEIGPYVFDEWKLREDLVDDDSKDTITFTLKQLFKFRPDLSNGLTGNEEVVVPNLVLLASTMTVKQEREAFLPTIIKAMHQIFGNVSSPFVRMRAMDYMFSGLEFNCSGTEFAAKVVCAAIRSEGIEQVWDGDECNRLRGTDSTIFPPFLEPDDGLWTYTPDICMSLKAHYVRKSSYAGLPTSLYSINFGNFEDDEKKLCFCDGTCPPKGTIDLLPCLGSRIYGSKPHFLDADESLLRAVEGLHPNRSEHDVIVNFEAISGTPLSGAKRLQFSLAMEAIEEYEMMSKLPTAQLPLVWIEEVIKWIGIVSSMIGLIISGFVFYNEHHNKVSVSSTANNATRAVEANGTSAKTLDDLIYLKNRVEEVQNSKNDEEN
;
A
#
# COMPACT_ATOMS: atom_id res chain seq x y z
N MET A 1 -12.91 6.06 22.59
CA MET A 1 -12.18 5.71 21.36
C MET A 1 -10.82 6.40 21.24
N ARG A 2 -10.60 7.58 21.84
CA ARG A 2 -9.29 8.28 21.73
C ARG A 2 -8.06 7.44 22.08
N PRO A 3 -8.03 6.64 23.17
CA PRO A 3 -6.87 5.79 23.46
C PRO A 3 -6.58 4.75 22.37
N LEU A 4 -7.64 4.22 21.73
CA LEU A 4 -7.52 3.29 20.61
C LEU A 4 -7.06 3.97 19.31
N PHE A 5 -7.49 5.22 19.11
CA PHE A 5 -7.02 6.06 18.02
C PHE A 5 -5.55 6.42 18.21
N GLU A 6 -5.12 6.84 19.39
CA GLU A 6 -3.71 7.18 19.64
C GLU A 6 -2.80 5.95 19.48
N ASN A 7 -3.24 4.80 20.01
CA ASN A 7 -2.45 3.58 20.01
C ASN A 7 -3.32 2.34 19.79
N ILE A 8 -3.04 1.61 18.70
CA ILE A 8 -3.63 0.29 18.48
C ILE A 8 -2.88 -0.70 19.38
N PRO A 9 -3.55 -1.38 20.34
CA PRO A 9 -2.88 -2.10 21.42
C PRO A 9 -2.21 -3.42 20.99
N PHE A 10 -2.14 -3.69 19.69
CA PHE A 10 -1.56 -4.90 19.10
C PHE A 10 -0.99 -4.58 17.71
N PRO A 11 0.02 -5.33 17.25
CA PRO A 11 0.51 -5.17 15.89
C PRO A 11 -0.46 -5.77 14.89
N LEU A 12 -0.47 -5.19 13.69
CA LEU A 12 -1.08 -5.78 12.51
C LEU A 12 -0.11 -6.84 11.97
N THR A 13 -0.63 -7.87 11.29
CA THR A 13 0.22 -8.83 10.57
C THR A 13 0.44 -8.31 9.16
N PHE A 14 1.67 -7.92 8.85
CA PHE A 14 2.06 -7.43 7.53
C PHE A 14 2.85 -8.52 6.81
N LYS A 15 2.52 -8.79 5.55
CA LYS A 15 3.18 -9.80 4.75
C LYS A 15 3.58 -9.25 3.40
N ILE A 16 4.75 -9.66 2.93
CA ILE A 16 5.23 -9.36 1.59
C ILE A 16 5.46 -10.67 0.85
N TYR A 17 5.04 -10.70 -0.42
CA TYR A 17 5.27 -11.79 -1.36
C TYR A 17 6.00 -11.22 -2.56
N ILE A 18 7.14 -11.81 -2.91
CA ILE A 18 8.00 -11.35 -4.00
C ILE A 18 7.75 -12.23 -5.22
N PHE A 19 7.59 -11.62 -6.40
CA PHE A 19 7.58 -12.37 -7.66
C PHE A 19 9.00 -12.53 -8.19
N ASN A 20 9.60 -13.69 -7.94
CA ASN A 20 10.94 -14.02 -8.42
C ASN A 20 10.92 -14.43 -9.89
N ILE A 21 11.77 -13.82 -10.70
CA ILE A 21 11.91 -14.12 -12.13
C ILE A 21 12.77 -15.38 -12.31
N THR A 22 12.24 -16.38 -13.03
CA THR A 22 12.94 -17.67 -13.23
C THR A 22 13.66 -17.77 -14.58
N ASN A 23 13.36 -16.89 -15.53
CA ASN A 23 13.88 -16.93 -16.90
C ASN A 23 14.37 -15.56 -17.42
N PRO A 24 15.23 -14.84 -16.68
CA PRO A 24 15.64 -13.48 -17.05
C PRO A 24 16.23 -13.40 -18.48
N ASP A 25 17.09 -14.34 -18.87
CA ASP A 25 17.74 -14.35 -20.19
C ASP A 25 16.75 -14.59 -21.34
N ASP A 26 15.71 -15.39 -21.12
CA ASP A 26 14.66 -15.64 -22.11
C ASP A 26 13.86 -14.35 -22.36
N ILE A 27 13.61 -13.56 -21.31
CA ILE A 27 12.91 -12.27 -21.39
C ILE A 27 13.70 -11.27 -22.23
N LEU A 28 15.04 -11.25 -22.11
CA LEU A 28 15.91 -10.41 -22.95
C LEU A 28 15.84 -10.78 -24.44
N ASN A 29 15.27 -11.94 -24.77
CA ASN A 29 15.05 -12.40 -26.13
C ASN A 29 13.57 -12.28 -26.57
N GLY A 30 12.73 -11.58 -25.81
CA GLY A 30 11.32 -11.33 -26.13
C GLY A 30 10.37 -12.43 -25.69
N ASN A 31 10.83 -13.42 -24.93
CA ASN A 31 9.95 -14.43 -24.37
C ASN A 31 9.21 -13.89 -23.15
N LYS A 32 8.07 -14.52 -22.87
CA LYS A 32 7.21 -14.18 -21.74
C LYS A 32 7.95 -14.33 -20.38
N PRO A 33 7.77 -13.38 -19.44
CA PRO A 33 8.27 -13.55 -18.08
C PRO A 33 7.62 -14.73 -17.37
N LYS A 34 8.42 -15.54 -16.68
CA LYS A 34 7.97 -16.64 -15.80
C LYS A 34 8.33 -16.32 -14.37
N LEU A 35 7.30 -16.20 -13.54
CA LEU A 35 7.41 -15.79 -12.15
C LEU A 35 7.16 -16.98 -11.22
N ASN A 36 7.91 -16.99 -10.13
CA ASN A 36 7.65 -17.85 -8.99
C ASN A 36 7.46 -16.96 -7.76
N GLU A 37 6.30 -17.05 -7.13
CA GLU A 37 6.05 -16.33 -5.89
C GLU A 37 6.92 -16.89 -4.74
N ILE A 38 7.52 -15.99 -3.97
CA ILE A 38 8.28 -16.31 -2.75
C ILE A 38 7.72 -15.49 -1.61
N GLY A 39 7.11 -16.18 -0.64
CA GLY A 39 6.53 -15.58 0.55
C GLY A 39 5.69 -16.57 1.35
N PRO A 40 5.00 -16.10 2.40
CA PRO A 40 5.08 -14.73 2.91
C PRO A 40 6.37 -14.47 3.71
N TYR A 41 6.96 -13.29 3.53
CA TYR A 41 7.81 -12.66 4.54
C TYR A 41 6.90 -11.92 5.52
N VAL A 42 6.84 -12.38 6.77
CA VAL A 42 5.89 -11.87 7.77
C VAL A 42 6.56 -10.88 8.71
N PHE A 43 5.85 -9.80 9.03
CA PHE A 43 6.26 -8.74 9.94
C PHE A 43 5.11 -8.43 10.91
N ASP A 44 5.46 -8.07 12.14
CA ASP A 44 4.57 -7.32 13.01
C ASP A 44 4.66 -5.84 12.60
N GLU A 45 3.54 -5.25 12.19
CA GLU A 45 3.44 -3.83 11.88
C GLU A 45 2.80 -3.07 13.05
N TRP A 46 3.53 -2.12 13.60
CA TRP A 46 3.03 -1.19 14.61
C TRP A 46 2.73 0.16 13.98
N LYS A 47 1.53 0.69 14.23
CA LYS A 47 1.10 2.02 13.80
C LYS A 47 0.99 2.93 15.02
N LEU A 48 1.81 3.96 15.07
CA LEU A 48 1.88 4.92 16.18
C LEU A 48 1.54 6.32 15.67
N ARG A 49 0.70 7.05 16.39
CA ARG A 49 0.44 8.47 16.12
C ARG A 49 1.26 9.28 17.11
N GLU A 50 2.23 10.03 16.60
CA GLU A 50 3.11 10.91 17.38
C GLU A 50 2.72 12.39 17.15
N ASP A 51 3.20 13.29 18.02
CA ASP A 51 3.04 14.74 17.89
C ASP A 51 1.57 15.20 17.75
N LEU A 52 0.66 14.63 18.54
CA LEU A 52 -0.75 15.00 18.50
C LEU A 52 -0.97 16.44 18.95
N VAL A 53 -1.68 17.22 18.11
CA VAL A 53 -2.10 18.58 18.40
C VAL A 53 -3.60 18.71 18.16
N ASP A 54 -4.35 18.98 19.22
CA ASP A 54 -5.79 19.27 19.14
C ASP A 54 -6.04 20.75 18.77
N ASP A 55 -6.95 20.99 17.83
CA ASP A 55 -7.51 22.31 17.49
C ASP A 55 -9.03 22.27 17.71
N ASP A 56 -9.44 22.64 18.93
CA ASP A 56 -10.84 22.66 19.34
C ASP A 56 -11.71 23.58 18.49
N SER A 57 -11.12 24.65 17.92
CA SER A 57 -11.86 25.63 17.12
C SER A 57 -12.29 25.04 15.76
N LYS A 58 -11.49 24.10 15.25
CA LYS A 58 -11.75 23.40 14.00
C LYS A 58 -12.28 21.98 14.23
N ASP A 59 -12.30 21.50 15.47
CA ASP A 59 -12.62 20.10 15.81
C ASP A 59 -11.75 19.14 14.97
N THR A 60 -10.43 19.38 15.03
CA THR A 60 -9.41 18.63 14.29
C THR A 60 -8.26 18.21 15.18
N ILE A 61 -7.61 17.10 14.84
CA ILE A 61 -6.37 16.65 15.46
C ILE A 61 -5.33 16.46 14.35
N THR A 62 -4.14 17.03 14.53
CA THR A 62 -2.98 16.83 13.65
C THR A 62 -2.01 15.87 14.31
N PHE A 63 -1.42 14.94 13.55
CA PHE A 63 -0.44 13.97 14.05
C PHE A 63 0.51 13.50 12.95
N THR A 64 1.63 12.91 13.37
CA THR A 64 2.57 12.19 12.50
C THR A 64 2.32 10.70 12.63
N LEU A 65 2.11 10.00 11.50
CA LEU A 65 1.94 8.55 11.50
C LEU A 65 3.31 7.87 11.35
N LYS A 66 3.67 7.03 12.31
CA LYS A 66 4.90 6.24 12.30
C LYS A 66 4.57 4.75 12.21
N GLN A 67 5.15 4.10 11.21
CA GLN A 67 5.02 2.66 10.99
C GLN A 67 6.34 1.95 11.30
N LEU A 68 6.27 0.86 12.07
CA LEU A 68 7.41 0.03 12.42
C LEU A 68 7.15 -1.42 12.01
N PHE A 69 8.08 -1.99 11.26
CA PHE A 69 8.01 -3.37 10.78
C PHE A 69 9.04 -4.22 11.49
N LYS A 70 8.59 -5.22 12.26
CA LYS A 70 9.46 -6.18 12.95
C LYS A 70 9.34 -7.54 12.28
N PHE A 71 10.42 -8.00 11.65
CA PHE A 71 10.43 -9.29 10.95
C PHE A 71 10.15 -10.48 11.89
N ARG A 72 9.33 -11.42 11.40
CA ARG A 72 8.85 -12.62 12.10
C ARG A 72 9.26 -13.89 11.35
N PRO A 73 10.52 -14.35 11.51
CA PRO A 73 11.00 -15.54 10.82
C PRO A 73 10.22 -16.81 11.21
N ASP A 74 9.70 -16.85 12.44
CA ASP A 74 8.87 -17.94 12.97
C ASP A 74 7.52 -18.08 12.22
N LEU A 75 7.06 -17.02 11.55
CA LEU A 75 5.83 -17.02 10.76
C LEU A 75 6.10 -16.96 9.25
N SER A 76 7.37 -16.92 8.82
CA SER A 76 7.77 -16.72 7.41
C SER A 76 8.10 -18.02 6.68
N ASN A 77 7.53 -19.15 7.10
CA ASN A 77 7.71 -20.45 6.45
C ASN A 77 9.18 -20.86 6.17
N GLY A 78 10.09 -20.50 7.07
CA GLY A 78 11.53 -20.79 6.96
C GLY A 78 12.33 -19.78 6.13
N LEU A 79 11.69 -18.75 5.58
CA LEU A 79 12.37 -17.63 4.92
C LEU A 79 13.09 -16.76 5.96
N THR A 80 14.32 -16.40 5.64
CA THR A 80 15.20 -15.61 6.51
C THR A 80 15.33 -14.16 6.06
N GLY A 81 14.94 -13.86 4.81
CA GLY A 81 15.18 -12.59 4.16
C GLY A 81 16.51 -12.50 3.41
N ASN A 82 17.40 -13.48 3.58
CA ASN A 82 18.67 -13.56 2.85
C ASN A 82 18.58 -14.39 1.57
N GLU A 83 17.42 -14.96 1.27
CA GLU A 83 17.20 -15.70 0.03
C GLU A 83 17.48 -14.78 -1.16
N GLU A 84 18.29 -15.27 -2.10
CA GLU A 84 18.54 -14.54 -3.33
C GLU A 84 17.34 -14.65 -4.26
N VAL A 85 16.86 -13.51 -4.72
CA VAL A 85 15.79 -13.38 -5.70
C VAL A 85 16.31 -12.65 -6.93
N VAL A 86 15.81 -13.03 -8.10
CA VAL A 86 16.02 -12.31 -9.36
C VAL A 86 14.80 -11.44 -9.59
N VAL A 87 15.01 -10.13 -9.58
CA VAL A 87 13.97 -9.12 -9.61
C VAL A 87 14.36 -7.98 -10.56
N PRO A 88 13.41 -7.15 -11.00
CA PRO A 88 13.70 -5.95 -11.77
C PRO A 88 14.67 -5.02 -11.04
N ASN A 89 15.68 -4.49 -11.75
CA ASN A 89 16.39 -3.32 -11.27
C ASN A 89 15.43 -2.13 -11.34
N LEU A 90 14.74 -1.84 -10.23
CA LEU A 90 13.65 -0.87 -10.19
C LEU A 90 14.08 0.51 -10.68
N VAL A 91 15.26 0.99 -10.27
CA VAL A 91 15.75 2.31 -10.69
C VAL A 91 16.00 2.32 -12.20
N LEU A 92 16.69 1.31 -12.74
CA LEU A 92 17.00 1.23 -14.17
C LEU A 92 15.74 1.09 -15.02
N LEU A 93 14.89 0.10 -14.72
CA LEU A 93 13.69 -0.18 -15.50
C LEU A 93 12.65 0.94 -15.34
N ALA A 94 12.37 1.40 -14.11
CA ALA A 94 11.35 2.43 -13.92
C ALA A 94 11.76 3.77 -14.55
N SER A 95 13.02 4.20 -14.40
CA SER A 95 13.46 5.47 -15.00
C SER A 95 13.47 5.42 -16.52
N THR A 96 13.96 4.33 -17.13
CA THR A 96 13.99 4.18 -18.60
C THR A 96 12.59 4.07 -19.19
N MET A 97 11.69 3.31 -18.57
CA MET A 97 10.29 3.19 -19.01
C MET A 97 9.54 4.51 -18.88
N THR A 98 9.72 5.22 -17.77
CA THR A 98 9.06 6.51 -17.54
C THR A 98 9.55 7.55 -18.53
N VAL A 99 10.88 7.64 -18.76
CA VAL A 99 11.42 8.60 -19.73
C VAL A 99 11.04 8.23 -21.15
N LYS A 100 10.99 6.93 -21.50
CA LYS A 100 10.54 6.49 -22.83
C LYS A 100 9.16 7.05 -23.15
N GLN A 101 8.24 6.93 -22.20
CA GLN A 101 6.87 7.32 -22.41
C GLN A 101 6.64 8.83 -22.30
N GLU A 102 7.16 9.44 -21.23
CA GLU A 102 6.86 10.83 -20.92
C GLU A 102 7.74 11.82 -21.70
N ARG A 103 8.99 11.43 -22.00
CA ARG A 103 10.02 12.31 -22.55
C ARG A 103 11.01 11.56 -23.43
N GLU A 104 10.52 10.87 -24.46
CA GLU A 104 11.32 9.98 -25.32
C GLU A 104 12.63 10.63 -25.82
N ALA A 105 12.61 11.92 -26.16
CA ALA A 105 13.79 12.68 -26.58
C ALA A 105 14.95 12.72 -25.56
N PHE A 106 14.68 12.44 -24.28
CA PHE A 106 15.69 12.36 -23.20
C PHE A 106 16.24 10.94 -22.99
N LEU A 107 15.73 9.92 -23.68
CA LEU A 107 16.19 8.53 -23.53
C LEU A 107 17.70 8.35 -23.66
N PRO A 108 18.40 8.90 -24.67
CA PRO A 108 19.85 8.72 -24.78
C PRO A 108 20.62 9.24 -23.57
N THR A 109 20.11 10.31 -22.93
CA THR A 109 20.70 10.91 -21.73
C THR A 109 20.55 9.96 -20.53
N ILE A 110 19.37 9.37 -20.37
CA ILE A 110 19.09 8.43 -19.28
C ILE A 110 19.85 7.12 -19.46
N ILE A 111 19.90 6.56 -20.67
CA ILE A 111 20.68 5.33 -20.96
C ILE A 111 22.16 5.55 -20.59
N LYS A 112 22.73 6.69 -21.00
CA LYS A 112 24.11 7.06 -20.65
C LYS A 112 24.28 7.20 -19.13
N ALA A 113 23.32 7.81 -18.42
CA ALA A 113 23.35 7.91 -16.97
C ALA A 113 23.32 6.54 -16.29
N MET A 114 22.46 5.62 -16.75
CA MET A 114 22.34 4.27 -16.19
C MET A 114 23.64 3.48 -16.32
N HIS A 115 24.33 3.55 -17.47
CA HIS A 115 25.65 2.93 -17.63
C HIS A 115 26.71 3.50 -16.67
N GLN A 116 26.61 4.76 -16.27
CA GLN A 116 27.55 5.37 -15.31
C GLN A 116 27.19 5.03 -13.86
N ILE A 117 25.89 5.02 -13.54
CA ILE A 117 25.35 4.78 -12.19
C ILE A 117 25.54 3.33 -11.78
N PHE A 118 25.27 2.39 -12.69
CA PHE A 118 25.30 0.94 -12.45
C PHE A 118 26.52 0.25 -13.07
N GLY A 119 27.35 0.97 -13.82
CA GLY A 119 28.46 0.39 -14.58
C GLY A 119 27.98 -0.38 -15.82
N ASN A 120 28.81 -1.32 -16.29
CA ASN A 120 28.45 -2.23 -17.38
C ASN A 120 27.49 -3.32 -16.86
N VAL A 121 26.23 -2.95 -16.64
CA VAL A 121 25.13 -3.90 -16.41
C VAL A 121 24.73 -4.52 -17.75
N SER A 122 24.64 -5.85 -17.79
CA SER A 122 24.21 -6.61 -18.97
C SER A 122 22.73 -7.00 -18.94
N SER A 123 22.06 -6.82 -17.80
CA SER A 123 20.68 -7.24 -17.59
C SER A 123 19.89 -6.18 -16.80
N PRO A 124 18.64 -5.87 -17.20
CA PRO A 124 17.74 -5.01 -16.44
C PRO A 124 17.20 -5.73 -15.20
N PHE A 125 17.55 -7.00 -15.00
CA PHE A 125 17.23 -7.79 -13.83
C PHE A 125 18.46 -7.96 -12.95
N VAL A 126 18.26 -7.89 -11.64
CA VAL A 126 19.30 -8.00 -10.63
C VAL A 126 19.03 -9.16 -9.70
N ARG A 127 20.09 -9.81 -9.27
CA ARG A 127 20.07 -10.80 -8.20
C ARG A 127 20.42 -10.10 -6.90
N MET A 128 19.55 -10.17 -5.90
CA MET A 128 19.79 -9.57 -4.60
C MET A 128 19.04 -10.31 -3.49
N ARG A 129 19.35 -10.02 -2.24
CA ARG A 129 18.62 -10.61 -1.10
C ARG A 129 17.22 -10.03 -1.00
N ALA A 130 16.27 -10.85 -0.57
CA ALA A 130 14.88 -10.45 -0.42
C ALA A 130 14.70 -9.19 0.47
N MET A 131 15.38 -9.10 1.63
CA MET A 131 15.27 -7.90 2.49
C MET A 131 15.89 -6.65 1.88
N ASP A 132 16.96 -6.81 1.10
CA ASP A 132 17.57 -5.68 0.42
C ASP A 132 16.57 -5.10 -0.60
N TYR A 133 15.87 -5.98 -1.34
CA TYR A 133 14.83 -5.56 -2.29
C TYR A 133 13.64 -4.86 -1.62
N MET A 134 13.23 -5.29 -0.41
CA MET A 134 12.04 -4.78 0.27
C MET A 134 12.29 -3.51 1.11
N PHE A 135 13.44 -3.40 1.79
CA PHE A 135 13.66 -2.33 2.78
C PHE A 135 15.00 -1.60 2.65
N SER A 136 16.08 -2.25 2.21
CA SER A 136 17.40 -1.60 2.14
C SER A 136 17.63 -0.84 0.83
N GLY A 137 16.93 -1.23 -0.23
CA GLY A 137 17.07 -0.66 -1.56
C GLY A 137 18.27 -1.19 -2.34
N LEU A 138 18.49 -0.60 -3.51
CA LEU A 138 19.66 -0.84 -4.35
C LEU A 138 20.72 0.23 -4.09
N GLU A 139 21.95 -0.18 -3.83
CA GLU A 139 23.08 0.74 -3.82
C GLU A 139 23.46 1.11 -5.26
N PHE A 140 23.62 2.41 -5.53
CA PHE A 140 24.07 2.88 -6.84
C PHE A 140 24.94 4.13 -6.73
N ASN A 141 25.82 4.33 -7.71
CA ASN A 141 26.88 5.31 -7.60
C ASN A 141 26.46 6.70 -8.07
N CYS A 142 26.21 7.62 -7.14
CA CYS A 142 25.96 9.04 -7.42
C CYS A 142 27.19 9.97 -7.33
N SER A 143 28.40 9.41 -7.23
CA SER A 143 29.66 10.18 -7.13
C SER A 143 30.28 10.52 -8.49
N GLY A 144 29.67 10.04 -9.59
CA GLY A 144 30.14 10.32 -10.95
C GLY A 144 30.20 11.82 -11.27
N THR A 145 31.18 12.21 -12.09
CA THR A 145 31.34 13.60 -12.54
C THR A 145 30.44 13.96 -13.71
N GLU A 146 29.87 12.94 -14.37
CA GLU A 146 29.02 13.05 -15.56
C GLU A 146 27.70 13.77 -15.24
N PHE A 147 27.27 14.65 -16.16
CA PHE A 147 26.14 15.55 -15.94
C PHE A 147 24.79 14.81 -15.85
N ALA A 148 24.53 13.86 -16.74
CA ALA A 148 23.30 13.08 -16.75
C ALA A 148 23.15 12.24 -15.47
N ALA A 149 24.24 11.62 -15.00
CA ALA A 149 24.24 10.89 -13.72
C ALA A 149 23.89 11.81 -12.53
N LYS A 150 24.43 13.04 -12.51
CA LYS A 150 24.10 14.03 -11.46
C LYS A 150 22.65 14.47 -11.50
N VAL A 151 22.07 14.68 -12.69
CA VAL A 151 20.66 15.06 -12.85
C VAL A 151 19.76 13.94 -12.35
N VAL A 152 20.01 12.69 -12.75
CA VAL A 152 19.24 11.54 -12.28
C VAL A 152 19.35 11.39 -10.76
N CYS A 153 20.55 11.47 -10.20
CA CYS A 153 20.74 11.38 -8.75
C CYS A 153 20.11 12.56 -7.98
N ALA A 154 20.02 13.75 -8.58
CA ALA A 154 19.31 14.88 -7.98
C ALA A 154 17.80 14.65 -7.99
N ALA A 155 17.24 14.13 -9.09
CA ALA A 155 15.82 13.79 -9.20
C ALA A 155 15.40 12.67 -8.24
N ILE A 156 16.27 11.68 -8.01
CA ILE A 156 16.01 10.63 -7.02
C ILE A 156 16.06 11.19 -5.58
N ARG A 157 16.87 12.22 -5.33
CA ARG A 157 17.02 12.85 -4.01
C ARG A 157 16.00 13.93 -3.70
N SER A 158 15.32 14.50 -4.70
CA SER A 158 14.24 15.45 -4.47
C SER A 158 13.04 14.69 -3.91
N GLU A 159 12.97 14.60 -2.59
CA GLU A 159 11.76 14.22 -1.87
C GLU A 159 10.72 15.31 -2.12
N GLY A 160 9.71 15.02 -2.94
CA GLY A 160 8.68 15.98 -3.28
C GLY A 160 7.73 15.43 -4.32
N ILE A 161 6.72 14.69 -3.86
CA ILE A 161 5.54 14.39 -4.66
C ILE A 161 4.66 15.65 -4.55
N GLU A 162 4.75 16.55 -5.53
CA GLU A 162 3.83 17.68 -5.63
C GLU A 162 2.89 17.48 -6.83
N GLN A 163 1.60 17.35 -6.49
CA GLN A 163 0.42 17.12 -7.34
C GLN A 163 0.29 15.72 -7.95
N VAL A 164 -0.81 15.03 -7.65
CA VAL A 164 -0.98 13.60 -7.95
C VAL A 164 -2.00 13.32 -9.06
N TRP A 165 -3.10 14.06 -9.21
CA TRP A 165 -4.03 13.76 -10.30
C TRP A 165 -4.50 15.02 -11.02
N ASP A 166 -5.06 14.87 -12.21
CA ASP A 166 -5.66 16.00 -12.92
C ASP A 166 -7.02 16.35 -12.29
N GLY A 167 -7.28 17.64 -12.02
CA GLY A 167 -8.58 18.13 -11.56
C GLY A 167 -8.96 17.82 -10.10
N ASP A 168 -10.00 18.49 -9.62
CA ASP A 168 -10.32 18.54 -8.19
C ASP A 168 -10.96 17.24 -7.65
N GLU A 169 -11.67 16.47 -8.48
CA GLU A 169 -12.42 15.30 -8.02
C GLU A 169 -11.52 14.13 -7.62
N CYS A 170 -10.49 13.81 -8.42
CA CYS A 170 -9.56 12.71 -8.13
C CYS A 170 -8.59 13.04 -6.99
N ASN A 171 -8.26 14.32 -6.81
CA ASN A 171 -7.45 14.80 -5.68
C ASN A 171 -8.25 14.95 -4.38
N ARG A 172 -9.57 14.74 -4.40
CA ARG A 172 -10.39 14.90 -3.20
C ARG A 172 -10.06 13.80 -2.19
N LEU A 173 -9.49 14.21 -1.06
CA LEU A 173 -9.29 13.36 0.11
C LEU A 173 -10.64 13.00 0.72
N ARG A 174 -10.98 11.71 0.74
CA ARG A 174 -12.24 11.17 1.27
C ARG A 174 -11.96 10.04 2.25
N GLY A 175 -12.72 10.04 3.34
CA GLY A 175 -12.71 8.94 4.30
C GLY A 175 -11.66 9.10 5.40
N THR A 176 -11.26 7.97 5.98
CA THR A 176 -10.32 7.91 7.10
C THR A 176 -9.01 7.25 6.69
N ASP A 177 -8.07 7.10 7.63
CA ASP A 177 -6.85 6.31 7.44
C ASP A 177 -7.08 4.79 7.54
N SER A 178 -8.34 4.34 7.47
CA SER A 178 -8.79 2.94 7.50
C SER A 178 -8.67 2.22 8.85
N THR A 179 -8.24 2.88 9.93
CA THR A 179 -8.17 2.25 11.26
C THR A 179 -9.47 2.38 12.04
N ILE A 180 -10.15 3.52 11.92
CA ILE A 180 -11.42 3.85 12.57
C ILE A 180 -12.30 4.59 11.56
N PHE A 181 -13.61 4.36 11.63
CA PHE A 181 -14.62 5.00 10.77
C PHE A 181 -15.69 5.67 11.63
N PRO A 182 -16.49 6.59 11.06
CA PRO A 182 -17.68 7.09 11.74
C PRO A 182 -18.59 5.93 12.20
N PRO A 183 -19.23 6.04 13.37
CA PRO A 183 -20.20 5.06 13.81
C PRO A 183 -21.50 5.18 13.01
N PHE A 184 -22.29 4.10 13.02
CA PHE A 184 -23.61 3.99 12.39
C PHE A 184 -23.63 4.13 10.86
N LEU A 185 -22.53 3.78 10.18
CA LEU A 185 -22.50 3.75 8.72
C LEU A 185 -23.49 2.73 8.15
N GLU A 186 -24.21 3.14 7.11
CA GLU A 186 -25.09 2.28 6.35
C GLU A 186 -24.32 1.54 5.22
N PRO A 187 -24.83 0.40 4.72
CA PRO A 187 -24.20 -0.32 3.61
C PRO A 187 -23.89 0.55 2.37
N ASP A 188 -24.78 1.49 2.03
CA ASP A 188 -24.67 2.31 0.82
C ASP A 188 -23.62 3.43 0.95
N ASP A 189 -23.32 3.86 2.19
CA ASP A 189 -22.25 4.82 2.46
C ASP A 189 -20.89 4.28 1.99
N GLY A 190 -20.68 2.97 2.15
CA GLY A 190 -19.41 2.29 1.94
C GLY A 190 -18.31 2.76 2.89
N LEU A 191 -17.12 2.18 2.75
CA LEU A 191 -15.97 2.53 3.59
C LEU A 191 -14.95 3.29 2.75
N TRP A 192 -14.92 4.61 2.91
CA TRP A 192 -13.92 5.46 2.26
C TRP A 192 -12.63 5.51 3.06
N THR A 193 -11.51 5.35 2.38
CA THR A 193 -10.17 5.39 2.98
C THR A 193 -9.20 6.11 2.07
N TYR A 194 -8.43 7.05 2.62
CA TYR A 194 -7.29 7.62 1.92
C TYR A 194 -6.04 6.78 2.21
N THR A 195 -5.31 6.40 1.15
CA THR A 195 -4.08 5.61 1.28
C THR A 195 -2.91 6.44 0.75
N PRO A 196 -2.06 7.00 1.63
CA PRO A 196 -0.93 7.85 1.22
C PRO A 196 0.01 7.15 0.25
N ASP A 197 0.26 5.86 0.44
CA ASP A 197 1.22 5.07 -0.36
C ASP A 197 0.85 4.93 -1.84
N ILE A 198 -0.42 5.20 -2.19
CA ILE A 198 -0.93 5.21 -3.57
C ILE A 198 -1.61 6.53 -3.92
N CYS A 199 -1.51 7.52 -3.02
CA CYS A 199 -2.00 8.87 -3.18
C CYS A 199 -3.47 8.99 -3.64
N MET A 200 -4.35 8.09 -3.17
CA MET A 200 -5.76 8.09 -3.60
C MET A 200 -6.74 7.66 -2.51
N SER A 201 -7.98 8.12 -2.66
CA SER A 201 -9.11 7.70 -1.82
C SER A 201 -9.83 6.52 -2.47
N LEU A 202 -9.88 5.39 -1.76
CA LEU A 202 -10.57 4.17 -2.20
C LEU A 202 -11.88 3.99 -1.43
N LYS A 203 -12.90 3.44 -2.09
CA LYS A 203 -14.18 3.05 -1.48
C LYS A 203 -14.32 1.53 -1.48
N ALA A 204 -14.45 0.92 -0.29
CA ALA A 204 -14.92 -0.46 -0.18
C ALA A 204 -16.45 -0.48 -0.19
N HIS A 205 -17.01 -1.43 -0.94
CA HIS A 205 -18.44 -1.60 -1.15
C HIS A 205 -18.97 -2.77 -0.33
N TYR A 206 -20.18 -2.62 0.19
CA TYR A 206 -20.87 -3.68 0.92
C TYR A 206 -21.10 -4.90 0.01
N VAL A 207 -20.78 -6.08 0.52
CA VAL A 207 -20.97 -7.36 -0.16
C VAL A 207 -22.15 -8.11 0.46
N ARG A 208 -22.10 -8.34 1.78
CA ARG A 208 -23.12 -9.12 2.50
C ARG A 208 -22.97 -8.96 4.02
N LYS A 209 -24.00 -9.38 4.76
CA LYS A 209 -23.89 -9.62 6.21
C LYS A 209 -22.87 -10.73 6.50
N SER A 210 -22.19 -10.59 7.63
CA SER A 210 -21.14 -11.47 8.09
C SER A 210 -21.14 -11.55 9.63
N SER A 211 -20.22 -12.33 10.18
CA SER A 211 -19.96 -12.36 11.61
C SER A 211 -18.48 -12.61 11.86
N TYR A 212 -17.94 -11.98 12.90
CA TYR A 212 -16.57 -12.19 13.35
C TYR A 212 -16.54 -12.26 14.87
N ALA A 213 -15.89 -13.29 15.43
CA ALA A 213 -15.80 -13.52 16.88
C ALA A 213 -17.16 -13.45 17.63
N GLY A 214 -18.23 -13.92 16.99
CA GLY A 214 -19.60 -13.89 17.53
C GLY A 214 -20.33 -12.55 17.41
N LEU A 215 -19.65 -11.50 16.92
CA LEU A 215 -20.26 -10.20 16.68
C LEU A 215 -20.86 -10.12 15.26
N PRO A 216 -22.03 -9.49 15.08
CA PRO A 216 -22.58 -9.22 13.76
C PRO A 216 -21.72 -8.19 13.04
N THR A 217 -21.39 -8.45 11.78
CA THR A 217 -20.59 -7.55 10.94
C THR A 217 -21.16 -7.47 9.53
N SER A 218 -20.66 -6.52 8.75
CA SER A 218 -20.88 -6.42 7.32
C SER A 218 -19.56 -6.64 6.59
N LEU A 219 -19.55 -7.49 5.57
CA LEU A 219 -18.39 -7.73 4.72
C LEU A 219 -18.36 -6.67 3.62
N TYR A 220 -17.24 -5.97 3.50
CA TYR A 220 -16.95 -5.01 2.44
C TYR A 220 -15.78 -5.51 1.59
N SER A 221 -15.74 -5.11 0.31
CA SER A 221 -14.65 -5.40 -0.62
C SER A 221 -14.43 -4.24 -1.60
N ILE A 222 -13.21 -4.12 -2.12
CA ILE A 222 -12.84 -3.12 -3.14
C ILE A 222 -12.80 -3.80 -4.51
N ASN A 223 -13.26 -3.12 -5.54
CA ASN A 223 -12.99 -3.49 -6.93
C ASN A 223 -12.53 -2.24 -7.69
N PHE A 224 -11.34 -2.30 -8.28
CA PHE A 224 -10.78 -1.18 -9.04
C PHE A 224 -11.57 -0.91 -10.33
N GLY A 225 -12.11 -1.97 -10.97
CA GLY A 225 -12.96 -1.86 -12.15
C GLY A 225 -12.22 -1.28 -13.37
N ASN A 226 -12.99 -0.76 -14.34
CA ASN A 226 -12.44 0.02 -15.43
C ASN A 226 -12.74 1.50 -15.16
N PHE A 227 -11.74 2.38 -15.28
CA PHE A 227 -11.91 3.80 -14.98
C PHE A 227 -12.69 4.54 -16.07
N GLU A 228 -12.65 4.06 -17.31
CA GLU A 228 -13.42 4.62 -18.43
C GLU A 228 -14.94 4.47 -18.25
N ASP A 229 -15.38 3.54 -17.39
CA ASP A 229 -16.80 3.27 -17.15
C ASP A 229 -17.46 4.31 -16.21
N ASP A 230 -16.68 5.19 -15.58
CA ASP A 230 -17.15 6.18 -14.60
C ASP A 230 -16.53 7.55 -14.89
N GLU A 231 -17.36 8.51 -15.33
CA GLU A 231 -16.94 9.88 -15.65
C GLU A 231 -16.16 10.55 -14.51
N LYS A 232 -16.46 10.20 -13.25
CA LYS A 232 -15.76 10.76 -12.07
C LYS A 232 -14.36 10.18 -11.86
N LYS A 233 -14.01 9.11 -12.57
CA LYS A 233 -12.71 8.44 -12.50
C LYS A 233 -11.82 8.72 -13.70
N LEU A 234 -12.33 9.43 -14.73
CA LEU A 234 -11.54 9.79 -15.90
C LEU A 234 -10.32 10.66 -15.57
N CYS A 235 -10.36 11.40 -14.47
CA CYS A 235 -9.20 12.16 -13.98
C CYS A 235 -8.05 11.29 -13.44
N PHE A 236 -8.26 10.00 -13.22
CA PHE A 236 -7.18 9.04 -12.95
C PHE A 236 -6.51 8.54 -14.24
N CYS A 237 -6.96 9.01 -15.41
CA CYS A 237 -6.41 8.68 -16.71
C CYS A 237 -5.64 9.88 -17.26
N ASP A 238 -4.33 9.75 -17.43
CA ASP A 238 -3.50 10.78 -18.07
C ASP A 238 -3.47 10.53 -19.59
N GLY A 239 -4.56 10.93 -20.27
CA GLY A 239 -4.80 10.70 -21.70
C GLY A 239 -5.22 9.26 -22.05
N THR A 240 -4.56 8.24 -21.48
CA THR A 240 -4.92 6.82 -21.62
C THR A 240 -5.20 6.21 -20.25
N CYS A 241 -6.35 5.55 -20.08
CA CYS A 241 -6.68 4.92 -18.80
C CYS A 241 -5.84 3.66 -18.53
N PRO A 242 -5.54 3.36 -17.25
CA PRO A 242 -4.92 2.09 -16.89
C PRO A 242 -5.80 0.91 -17.31
N PRO A 243 -5.21 -0.26 -17.61
CA PRO A 243 -5.99 -1.47 -17.86
C PRO A 243 -6.99 -1.76 -16.72
N LYS A 244 -8.15 -2.31 -17.07
CA LYS A 244 -9.17 -2.72 -16.10
C LYS A 244 -8.55 -3.51 -14.95
N GLY A 245 -8.95 -3.16 -13.73
CA GLY A 245 -8.52 -3.79 -12.48
C GLY A 245 -7.17 -3.30 -11.96
N THR A 246 -6.59 -2.26 -12.59
CA THR A 246 -5.33 -1.65 -12.19
C THR A 246 -5.48 -0.15 -11.94
N ILE A 247 -4.52 0.43 -11.21
CA ILE A 247 -4.39 1.86 -10.95
C ILE A 247 -2.99 2.30 -11.42
N ASP A 248 -2.89 3.38 -12.18
CA ASP A 248 -1.59 3.91 -12.65
C ASP A 248 -1.00 4.81 -11.57
N LEU A 249 0.08 4.39 -10.91
CA LEU A 249 0.71 5.15 -9.82
C LEU A 249 1.79 6.12 -10.31
N LEU A 250 1.95 6.30 -11.62
CA LEU A 250 2.92 7.24 -12.18
C LEU A 250 2.89 8.62 -11.53
N PRO A 251 1.72 9.26 -11.32
CA PRO A 251 1.73 10.58 -10.69
C PRO A 251 2.08 10.58 -9.20
N CYS A 252 1.86 9.46 -8.50
CA CYS A 252 2.17 9.31 -7.08
C CYS A 252 3.64 8.95 -6.85
N LEU A 253 4.16 8.00 -7.64
CA LEU A 253 5.48 7.40 -7.45
C LEU A 253 6.53 7.93 -8.43
N GLY A 254 6.16 8.82 -9.36
CA GLY A 254 7.03 9.33 -10.42
C GLY A 254 7.56 8.24 -11.36
N SER A 255 6.94 7.06 -11.36
CA SER A 255 7.38 5.88 -12.09
C SER A 255 6.21 5.04 -12.57
N ARG A 256 6.39 4.34 -13.70
CA ARG A 256 5.40 3.49 -14.41
C ARG A 256 4.97 2.22 -13.64
N ILE A 257 4.62 2.40 -12.37
CA ILE A 257 4.17 1.37 -11.45
C ILE A 257 2.65 1.35 -11.43
N TYR A 258 2.09 0.16 -11.45
CA TYR A 258 0.66 -0.10 -11.38
C TYR A 258 0.31 -0.81 -10.08
N GLY A 259 -0.75 -0.34 -9.42
CA GLY A 259 -1.40 -1.07 -8.34
C GLY A 259 -2.50 -2.00 -8.88
N SER A 260 -2.69 -3.16 -8.27
CA SER A 260 -3.79 -4.09 -8.60
C SER A 260 -4.07 -5.03 -7.43
N LYS A 261 -5.10 -5.87 -7.52
CA LYS A 261 -5.22 -7.00 -6.58
C LYS A 261 -4.16 -8.06 -6.90
N PRO A 262 -3.69 -8.84 -5.90
CA PRO A 262 -2.71 -9.91 -6.12
C PRO A 262 -3.11 -10.87 -7.25
N HIS A 263 -2.09 -11.28 -8.02
CA HIS A 263 -2.20 -12.07 -9.23
C HIS A 263 -3.20 -11.51 -10.25
N PHE A 264 -3.35 -10.18 -10.32
CA PHE A 264 -4.30 -9.52 -11.23
C PHE A 264 -5.74 -10.02 -11.06
N LEU A 265 -6.15 -10.36 -9.83
CA LEU A 265 -7.54 -10.71 -9.54
C LEU A 265 -8.48 -9.56 -9.97
N ASP A 266 -9.55 -9.91 -10.69
CA ASP A 266 -10.55 -8.98 -11.25
C ASP A 266 -10.03 -8.01 -12.35
N ALA A 267 -8.78 -8.16 -12.79
CA ALA A 267 -8.18 -7.34 -13.84
C ALA A 267 -8.36 -7.94 -15.25
N ASP A 268 -7.93 -7.20 -16.27
CA ASP A 268 -8.01 -7.64 -17.66
C ASP A 268 -7.19 -8.92 -17.92
N GLU A 269 -7.77 -9.88 -18.64
CA GLU A 269 -7.12 -11.17 -18.93
C GLU A 269 -5.86 -11.04 -19.80
N SER A 270 -5.67 -9.93 -20.51
CA SER A 270 -4.41 -9.66 -21.23
C SER A 270 -3.21 -9.57 -20.29
N LEU A 271 -3.38 -9.04 -19.07
CA LEU A 271 -2.32 -8.94 -18.06
C LEU A 271 -1.89 -10.34 -17.58
N LEU A 272 -2.87 -11.21 -17.32
CA LEU A 272 -2.63 -12.61 -16.98
C LEU A 272 -1.96 -13.38 -18.13
N ARG A 273 -2.33 -13.10 -19.37
CA ARG A 273 -1.73 -13.77 -20.54
C ARG A 273 -0.31 -13.29 -20.83
N ALA A 274 0.07 -12.09 -20.39
CA ALA A 274 1.39 -11.51 -20.62
C ALA A 274 2.50 -12.08 -19.70
N VAL A 275 2.15 -12.84 -18.67
CA VAL A 275 3.10 -13.37 -17.67
C VAL A 275 2.72 -14.80 -17.26
N GLU A 276 3.68 -15.69 -17.04
CA GLU A 276 3.43 -17.03 -16.48
C GLU A 276 3.68 -17.06 -14.97
N GLY A 277 2.95 -17.93 -14.25
CA GLY A 277 3.07 -18.11 -12.80
C GLY A 277 2.04 -17.36 -11.95
N LEU A 278 1.03 -16.75 -12.58
CA LEU A 278 -0.06 -16.04 -11.88
C LEU A 278 -1.29 -16.93 -11.69
N HIS A 279 -1.84 -16.94 -10.48
CA HIS A 279 -2.96 -17.80 -10.09
C HIS A 279 -3.97 -17.01 -9.24
N PRO A 280 -4.80 -16.13 -9.84
CA PRO A 280 -5.79 -15.34 -9.11
C PRO A 280 -6.79 -16.22 -8.36
N ASN A 281 -6.91 -16.01 -7.05
CA ASN A 281 -7.81 -16.72 -6.16
C ASN A 281 -8.54 -15.71 -5.27
N ARG A 282 -9.87 -15.66 -5.33
CA ARG A 282 -10.66 -14.69 -4.56
C ARG A 282 -10.50 -14.86 -3.04
N SER A 283 -10.36 -16.08 -2.54
CA SER A 283 -10.20 -16.31 -1.10
C SER A 283 -8.86 -15.80 -0.55
N GLU A 284 -7.83 -15.77 -1.39
CA GLU A 284 -6.46 -15.41 -1.02
C GLU A 284 -6.09 -13.99 -1.43
N HIS A 285 -6.68 -13.46 -2.51
CA HIS A 285 -6.24 -12.23 -3.17
C HIS A 285 -7.28 -11.11 -3.17
N ASP A 286 -8.49 -11.33 -2.66
CA ASP A 286 -9.49 -10.25 -2.60
C ASP A 286 -9.20 -9.28 -1.44
N VAL A 287 -9.58 -8.01 -1.59
CA VAL A 287 -9.46 -7.03 -0.51
C VAL A 287 -10.76 -7.05 0.27
N ILE A 288 -10.71 -7.42 1.55
CA ILE A 288 -11.91 -7.63 2.36
C ILE A 288 -11.81 -7.04 3.77
N VAL A 289 -12.95 -6.57 4.29
CA VAL A 289 -13.08 -6.06 5.66
C VAL A 289 -14.42 -6.52 6.26
N ASN A 290 -14.37 -7.19 7.41
CA ASN A 290 -15.54 -7.38 8.28
C ASN A 290 -15.64 -6.17 9.22
N PHE A 291 -16.66 -5.36 8.97
CA PHE A 291 -16.87 -4.08 9.63
C PHE A 291 -18.05 -4.15 10.61
N GLU A 292 -17.86 -3.64 11.83
CA GLU A 292 -18.93 -3.47 12.81
C GLU A 292 -19.39 -2.01 12.78
N ALA A 293 -20.65 -1.81 12.41
CA ALA A 293 -21.18 -0.50 12.07
C ALA A 293 -21.45 0.37 13.31
N ILE A 294 -21.83 -0.21 14.45
CA ILE A 294 -22.20 0.57 15.64
C ILE A 294 -21.00 1.32 16.20
N SER A 295 -19.85 0.66 16.31
CA SER A 295 -18.60 1.25 16.80
C SER A 295 -17.75 1.86 15.69
N GLY A 296 -18.11 1.67 14.42
CA GLY A 296 -17.34 2.15 13.28
C GLY A 296 -15.97 1.48 13.16
N THR A 297 -15.85 0.20 13.52
CA THR A 297 -14.55 -0.48 13.69
C THR A 297 -14.39 -1.67 12.74
N PRO A 298 -13.27 -1.76 11.98
CA PRO A 298 -12.93 -2.97 11.24
C PRO A 298 -12.46 -4.05 12.22
N LEU A 299 -13.26 -5.11 12.42
CA LEU A 299 -12.97 -6.19 13.37
C LEU A 299 -12.06 -7.29 12.80
N SER A 300 -12.11 -7.48 11.49
CA SER A 300 -11.08 -8.23 10.77
C SER A 300 -11.01 -7.79 9.32
N GLY A 301 -9.88 -7.99 8.68
CA GLY A 301 -9.72 -7.67 7.27
C GLY A 301 -8.34 -8.02 6.76
N ALA A 302 -8.23 -8.05 5.44
CA ALA A 302 -6.98 -8.17 4.72
C ALA A 302 -6.98 -7.12 3.61
N LYS A 303 -6.13 -6.10 3.77
CA LYS A 303 -5.81 -5.17 2.69
C LYS A 303 -4.73 -5.80 1.85
N ARG A 304 -4.94 -5.84 0.54
CA ARG A 304 -4.04 -6.51 -0.40
C ARG A 304 -3.79 -5.63 -1.60
N LEU A 305 -2.53 -5.41 -1.93
CA LEU A 305 -2.14 -4.61 -3.08
C LEU A 305 -0.89 -5.20 -3.72
N GLN A 306 -0.96 -5.42 -5.03
CA GLN A 306 0.15 -5.83 -5.87
C GLN A 306 0.69 -4.63 -6.63
N PHE A 307 2.02 -4.49 -6.64
CA PHE A 307 2.74 -3.51 -7.44
C PHE A 307 3.36 -4.21 -8.65
N SER A 308 3.16 -3.63 -9.83
CA SER A 308 3.67 -4.15 -11.10
C SER A 308 4.33 -3.03 -11.88
N LEU A 309 5.39 -3.32 -12.64
CA LEU A 309 6.08 -2.33 -13.48
C LEU A 309 5.71 -2.56 -14.94
N ALA A 310 5.28 -1.52 -15.66
CA ALA A 310 5.14 -1.64 -17.12
C ALA A 310 6.51 -1.75 -17.78
N MET A 311 6.64 -2.72 -18.67
CA MET A 311 7.86 -3.04 -19.41
C MET A 311 7.53 -3.23 -20.88
N GLU A 312 8.41 -2.75 -21.75
CA GLU A 312 8.39 -2.99 -23.19
C GLU A 312 9.79 -2.78 -23.79
N ALA A 313 9.97 -3.05 -25.09
CA ALA A 313 11.26 -2.90 -25.75
C ALA A 313 11.72 -1.43 -25.84
N ILE A 314 13.03 -1.18 -25.68
CA ILE A 314 13.67 0.12 -25.97
C ILE A 314 14.77 -0.12 -27.01
N GLU A 315 14.52 0.23 -28.27
CA GLU A 315 15.38 -0.16 -29.40
C GLU A 315 16.81 0.38 -29.26
N GLU A 316 16.98 1.58 -28.71
CA GLU A 316 18.25 2.26 -28.51
C GLU A 316 19.07 1.69 -27.35
N TYR A 317 18.47 0.86 -26.49
CA TYR A 317 19.12 0.26 -25.35
C TYR A 317 19.27 -1.24 -25.58
N GLU A 318 20.47 -1.68 -26.00
CA GLU A 318 20.74 -3.05 -26.45
C GLU A 318 20.16 -4.15 -25.53
N MET A 319 20.39 -4.05 -24.22
CA MET A 319 19.90 -5.01 -23.22
C MET A 319 18.38 -5.00 -23.00
N MET A 320 17.68 -3.97 -23.51
CA MET A 320 16.23 -3.80 -23.42
C MET A 320 15.54 -3.82 -24.79
N SER A 321 16.29 -3.97 -25.88
CA SER A 321 15.81 -3.85 -27.27
C SER A 321 14.79 -4.90 -27.70
N LYS A 322 14.68 -6.00 -26.96
CA LYS A 322 13.78 -7.12 -27.26
C LYS A 322 12.85 -7.47 -26.10
N LEU A 323 12.76 -6.63 -25.06
CA LEU A 323 11.87 -6.94 -23.94
C LEU A 323 10.42 -7.10 -24.44
N PRO A 324 9.67 -8.09 -23.94
CA PRO A 324 8.26 -8.21 -24.27
C PRO A 324 7.47 -7.07 -23.61
N THR A 325 6.34 -6.70 -24.22
CA THR A 325 5.37 -5.81 -23.57
C THR A 325 4.62 -6.58 -22.48
N ALA A 326 4.77 -6.16 -21.23
CA ALA A 326 4.06 -6.75 -20.09
C ALA A 326 4.00 -5.76 -18.91
N GLN A 327 2.94 -5.85 -18.09
CA GLN A 327 3.00 -5.35 -16.71
C GLN A 327 3.60 -6.45 -15.84
N LEU A 328 4.84 -6.28 -15.41
CA LEU A 328 5.62 -7.27 -14.67
C LEU A 328 5.34 -7.13 -13.17
N PRO A 329 4.66 -8.10 -12.51
CA PRO A 329 4.47 -8.11 -11.07
C PRO A 329 5.80 -8.08 -10.32
N LEU A 330 5.90 -7.22 -9.31
CA LEU A 330 7.09 -7.02 -8.49
C LEU A 330 6.94 -7.72 -7.15
N VAL A 331 5.94 -7.27 -6.40
CA VAL A 331 5.58 -7.73 -5.07
C VAL A 331 4.09 -7.57 -4.88
N TRP A 332 3.52 -8.32 -3.95
CA TRP A 332 2.24 -7.94 -3.35
C TRP A 332 2.32 -8.00 -1.83
N ILE A 333 1.53 -7.14 -1.22
CA ILE A 333 1.54 -6.87 0.21
C ILE A 333 0.18 -7.22 0.79
N GLU A 334 0.19 -7.82 1.97
CA GLU A 334 -1.01 -8.10 2.77
C GLU A 334 -0.87 -7.45 4.15
N GLU A 335 -1.75 -6.50 4.47
CA GLU A 335 -1.92 -5.98 5.83
C GLU A 335 -3.19 -6.60 6.43
N VAL A 336 -3.02 -7.40 7.48
CA VAL A 336 -4.09 -8.11 8.16
C VAL A 336 -4.36 -7.51 9.52
N ILE A 337 -5.63 -7.16 9.76
CA ILE A 337 -6.16 -6.84 11.08
C ILE A 337 -7.05 -7.98 11.56
N LYS A 338 -6.83 -8.44 12.79
CA LYS A 338 -7.67 -9.41 13.49
C LYS A 338 -7.76 -9.02 14.95
N TRP A 339 -8.94 -8.58 15.38
CA TRP A 339 -9.17 -8.35 16.80
C TRP A 339 -9.21 -9.69 17.54
N ILE A 340 -8.42 -9.83 18.59
CA ILE A 340 -8.35 -11.03 19.43
C ILE A 340 -9.65 -11.11 20.26
N GLY A 341 -10.12 -12.33 20.55
CA GLY A 341 -11.41 -12.58 21.19
C GLY A 341 -11.67 -11.80 22.48
N ILE A 342 -10.66 -11.55 23.34
CA ILE A 342 -10.82 -10.73 24.55
C ILE A 342 -11.15 -9.28 24.17
N VAL A 343 -10.42 -8.72 23.20
CA VAL A 343 -10.61 -7.34 22.76
C VAL A 343 -11.92 -7.19 21.98
N SER A 344 -12.28 -8.19 21.17
CA SER A 344 -13.61 -8.27 20.55
C SER A 344 -14.73 -8.34 21.59
N SER A 345 -14.53 -9.08 22.68
CA SER A 345 -15.50 -9.17 23.77
C SER A 345 -15.67 -7.83 24.49
N MET A 346 -14.58 -7.09 24.72
CA MET A 346 -14.65 -5.73 25.27
C MET A 346 -15.42 -4.78 24.35
N ILE A 347 -15.17 -4.83 23.04
CA ILE A 347 -15.93 -4.06 22.06
C ILE A 347 -17.41 -4.45 22.11
N GLY A 348 -17.72 -5.74 22.19
CA GLY A 348 -19.09 -6.23 22.36
C GLY A 348 -19.78 -5.69 23.62
N LEU A 349 -19.07 -5.62 24.75
CA LEU A 349 -19.61 -5.02 25.97
C LEU A 349 -19.88 -3.51 25.82
N ILE A 350 -18.96 -2.76 25.20
CA ILE A 350 -19.14 -1.33 24.92
C ILE A 350 -20.36 -1.11 24.03
N ILE A 351 -20.49 -1.88 22.95
CA ILE A 351 -21.63 -1.84 22.03
C ILE A 351 -22.93 -2.14 22.78
N SER A 352 -22.95 -3.21 23.58
CA SER A 352 -24.15 -3.58 24.34
C SER A 352 -24.57 -2.48 25.31
N GLY A 353 -23.62 -1.84 26.01
CA GLY A 353 -23.89 -0.70 26.88
C GLY A 353 -24.47 0.50 26.12
N PHE A 354 -23.98 0.78 24.91
CA PHE A 354 -24.50 1.87 24.06
C PHE A 354 -25.92 1.59 23.56
N VAL A 355 -26.20 0.32 23.19
CA VAL A 355 -27.55 -0.12 22.80
C VAL A 355 -28.51 -0.03 23.99
N PHE A 356 -28.14 -0.53 25.15
CA PHE A 356 -28.96 -0.43 26.37
C PHE A 356 -29.18 1.02 26.82
N TYR A 357 -28.17 1.88 26.67
CA TYR A 357 -28.30 3.32 26.95
C TYR A 357 -29.34 3.97 26.03
N ASN A 358 -29.29 3.69 24.73
CA ASN A 358 -30.25 4.23 23.77
C ASN A 358 -31.67 3.66 23.95
N GLU A 359 -31.82 2.40 24.35
CA GLU A 359 -33.14 1.82 24.67
C GLU A 359 -33.79 2.48 25.90
N HIS A 360 -33.01 2.86 26.92
CA HIS A 360 -33.54 3.51 28.11
C HIS A 360 -33.86 5.00 27.95
N HIS A 361 -33.28 5.68 26.95
CA HIS A 361 -33.41 7.14 26.77
C HIS A 361 -34.25 7.57 25.55
N ASN A 362 -35.02 6.68 24.93
CA ASN A 362 -35.81 6.98 23.74
C ASN A 362 -37.03 7.91 24.00
N LYS A 363 -36.75 9.22 24.08
CA LYS A 363 -37.62 10.34 23.68
C LYS A 363 -36.77 11.52 23.19
N VAL A 364 -36.00 11.35 22.12
CA VAL A 364 -35.61 12.49 21.27
C VAL A 364 -35.58 12.03 19.81
N SER A 365 -36.56 12.49 19.04
CA SER A 365 -36.48 12.52 17.58
C SER A 365 -35.44 13.58 17.19
N VAL A 366 -34.34 13.17 16.57
CA VAL A 366 -33.41 14.10 15.90
C VAL A 366 -33.64 13.98 14.40
N SER A 367 -34.19 15.04 13.80
CA SER A 367 -34.23 15.21 12.35
C SER A 367 -32.78 15.38 11.86
N SER A 368 -32.34 14.51 10.95
CA SER A 368 -31.06 14.68 10.27
C SER A 368 -31.17 15.82 9.25
N THR A 369 -30.71 17.02 9.62
CA THR A 369 -30.13 17.91 8.60
C THR A 369 -28.71 17.45 8.37
N ALA A 370 -28.51 16.73 7.27
CA ALA A 370 -27.19 16.41 6.75
C ALA A 370 -26.44 17.72 6.44
N ASN A 371 -25.45 18.06 7.26
CA ASN A 371 -24.45 19.04 6.91
C ASN A 371 -23.21 18.29 6.44
N ASN A 372 -22.92 18.42 5.15
CA ASN A 372 -21.68 18.03 4.51
C ASN A 372 -20.49 18.62 5.29
N ALA A 373 -19.70 17.77 5.93
CA ALA A 373 -18.35 18.10 6.38
C ALA A 373 -17.42 16.92 6.08
N THR A 374 -16.98 16.81 4.82
CA THR A 374 -15.68 16.19 4.52
C THR A 374 -14.61 17.05 5.20
N ARG A 375 -14.00 16.54 6.28
CA ARG A 375 -12.80 17.13 6.89
C ARG A 375 -11.66 16.13 6.73
N ALA A 376 -10.60 16.58 6.05
CA ALA A 376 -9.39 15.81 5.83
C ALA A 376 -8.60 15.72 7.15
N VAL A 377 -8.14 14.52 7.47
CA VAL A 377 -7.08 14.28 8.44
C VAL A 377 -5.80 14.18 7.62
N GLU A 378 -4.94 15.19 7.66
CA GLU A 378 -3.62 15.15 7.04
C GLU A 378 -2.66 14.41 7.98
N ALA A 379 -2.21 13.24 7.54
CA ALA A 379 -1.15 12.48 8.19
C ALA A 379 0.11 12.56 7.33
N ASN A 380 1.17 13.18 7.85
CA ASN A 380 2.50 13.09 7.25
C ASN A 380 3.18 11.84 7.80
N GLY A 381 3.49 10.88 6.93
CA GLY A 381 4.17 9.63 7.28
C GLY A 381 5.68 9.75 7.14
N THR A 382 6.45 9.31 8.13
CA THR A 382 7.89 9.03 7.99
C THR A 382 8.23 7.67 8.58
N SER A 383 9.00 6.85 7.85
CA SER A 383 9.50 5.56 8.33
C SER A 383 10.81 5.74 9.10
N ALA A 384 10.96 5.05 10.24
CA ALA A 384 12.17 5.10 11.06
C ALA A 384 13.30 4.28 10.39
N LYS A 385 14.49 4.89 10.23
CA LYS A 385 15.58 4.35 9.38
C LYS A 385 16.82 3.87 10.16
N THR A 386 16.90 4.00 11.50
CA THR A 386 18.16 3.73 12.23
C THR A 386 18.04 2.75 13.42
N LEU A 387 19.15 2.11 13.77
CA LEU A 387 19.27 1.19 14.92
C LEU A 387 19.08 1.91 16.27
N ASP A 388 19.46 3.19 16.35
CA ASP A 388 19.27 4.01 17.55
C ASP A 388 17.78 4.33 17.77
N ASP A 389 17.02 4.53 16.68
CA ASP A 389 15.55 4.65 16.75
C ASP A 389 14.94 3.35 17.30
N LEU A 390 15.44 2.19 16.85
CA LEU A 390 14.95 0.88 17.30
C LEU A 390 15.26 0.61 18.79
N ILE A 391 16.42 1.04 19.29
CA ILE A 391 16.81 0.88 20.70
C ILE A 391 15.98 1.81 21.61
N TYR A 392 15.80 3.07 21.20
CA TYR A 392 14.93 4.02 21.91
C TYR A 392 13.49 3.51 22.00
N LEU A 393 12.96 2.95 20.90
CA LEU A 393 11.61 2.43 20.83
C LEU A 393 11.41 1.13 21.63
N LYS A 394 12.40 0.22 21.63
CA LYS A 394 12.35 -0.98 22.49
C LYS A 394 12.21 -0.60 23.96
N ASN A 395 13.00 0.37 24.42
CA ASN A 395 12.95 0.85 25.80
C ASN A 395 11.59 1.52 26.11
N ARG A 396 11.02 2.27 25.16
CA ARG A 396 9.71 2.90 25.31
C ARG A 396 8.55 1.89 25.38
N VAL A 397 8.60 0.82 24.58
CA VAL A 397 7.60 -0.26 24.62
C VAL A 397 7.69 -1.03 25.94
N GLU A 398 8.89 -1.29 26.44
CA GLU A 398 9.11 -1.93 27.75
C GLU A 398 8.63 -1.05 28.92
N GLU A 399 8.82 0.29 28.85
CA GLU A 399 8.29 1.23 29.85
C GLU A 399 6.76 1.23 29.92
N VAL A 400 6.07 1.24 28.77
CA VAL A 400 4.59 1.21 28.70
C VAL A 400 4.02 -0.15 29.13
N GLN A 401 4.76 -1.24 28.93
CA GLN A 401 4.37 -2.56 29.43
C GLN A 401 4.56 -2.68 30.95
N ASN A 402 5.61 -2.07 31.49
CA ASN A 402 5.89 -2.10 32.94
C ASN A 402 4.97 -1.14 33.73
N SER A 403 4.58 0.01 33.17
CA SER A 403 3.67 0.95 33.85
C SER A 403 2.26 0.38 34.06
N LYS A 404 1.89 -0.72 33.39
CA LYS A 404 0.62 -1.43 33.61
C LYS A 404 0.68 -2.46 34.74
N ASN A 405 1.87 -2.92 35.12
CA ASN A 405 2.02 -3.86 36.25
C ASN A 405 2.01 -3.16 37.62
N ASP A 406 2.25 -1.85 37.64
CA ASP A 406 2.23 -1.04 38.87
C ASP A 406 0.84 -0.47 39.21
N GLU A 407 -0.15 -0.59 38.31
CA GLU A 407 -1.57 -0.23 38.59
C GLU A 407 -2.43 -1.43 39.05
N GLU A 408 -1.84 -2.64 39.16
CA GLU A 408 -2.53 -3.86 39.61
C GLU A 408 -2.06 -4.42 40.97
N ASN A 409 -1.32 -3.64 41.78
CA ASN A 409 -0.95 -3.99 43.17
C ASN A 409 -1.52 -3.05 44.23
#